data_AF-A0A4D6XP06-F1
#
_entry.id   AF-A0A4D6XP06-F1
#
_cell.length_a   1.000
_cell.length_b   1.000
_cell.length_c   1.000
_cell.angle_alpha   90.00
_cell.angle_beta   90.00
_cell.angle_gamma   90.00
#
_symmetry.space_group_name_H-M   'P 1'
#
loop_
_entity.id
_entity.type
_entity.pdbx_description
1 polymer ?
#
loop_
_entity_poly.entity_id
_entity_poly.type
_entity_poly.pdbx_seq_one_letter_code
_entity_poly.pdbx_strand_id
1 'polypeptide(L)' 'MLLNFIFNKIIKKFKLLYINIILGGLFGLFRGIILVFFLLFFIYKYSNTIYLNLIEESFLIHLFFTYF' A
#
# COMPACT_ATOMS: atom_id res chain seq x y z
N MET A 1 -15.03 34.07 -23.46
CA MET A 1 -14.78 32.71 -23.98
C MET A 1 -13.43 32.13 -23.53
N LEU A 2 -12.33 32.90 -23.62
CA LEU A 2 -10.98 32.44 -23.22
C LEU A 2 -10.85 32.07 -21.73
N LEU A 3 -11.46 32.84 -20.84
CA LEU A 3 -11.37 32.64 -19.38
C LEU A 3 -11.90 31.27 -18.95
N ASN A 4 -13.04 30.85 -19.50
CA ASN A 4 -13.65 29.55 -19.20
C ASN A 4 -12.76 28.38 -19.61
N PHE A 5 -12.03 28.52 -20.72
CA PHE A 5 -11.12 27.48 -21.20
C PHE A 5 -9.91 27.29 -20.27
N ILE A 6 -9.37 28.40 -19.75
CA ILE A 6 -8.25 28.39 -18.81
C ILE A 6 -8.68 27.76 -17.47
N PHE A 7 -9.83 28.18 -16.92
CA PHE A 7 -10.37 27.60 -15.68
C PHE A 7 -10.62 26.09 -15.81
N ASN A 8 -11.22 25.64 -16.91
CA ASN A 8 -11.46 24.21 -17.12
C ASN A 8 -10.17 23.39 -17.20
N LYS A 9 -9.11 23.97 -17.79
CA LYS A 9 -7.79 23.32 -17.88
C LYS A 9 -7.11 23.20 -16.52
N ILE A 10 -7.24 24.23 -15.67
CA ILE A 10 -6.71 24.24 -14.31
C ILE A 10 -7.42 23.20 -13.44
N ILE A 11 -8.76 23.16 -13.46
CA ILE A 11 -9.56 22.19 -12.69
C ILE A 11 -9.22 20.75 -13.09
N LYS A 12 -9.09 20.47 -14.40
CA LYS A 12 -8.65 19.16 -14.88
C LYS A 12 -7.25 18.80 -14.38
N LYS A 13 -6.32 19.75 -14.38
CA LYS A 13 -4.94 19.52 -13.91
C LYS A 13 -4.90 19.22 -12.41
N PHE A 14 -5.66 19.96 -11.59
CA PHE A 14 -5.79 19.69 -10.16
C PHE A 14 -6.40 18.32 -9.89
N LYS A 15 -7.48 17.95 -10.59
CA LYS A 15 -8.12 16.63 -10.44
C LYS A 15 -7.14 15.49 -10.76
N LEU A 16 -6.34 15.63 -11.82
CA LEU A 16 -5.29 14.66 -12.17
C LEU A 16 -4.19 14.58 -11.10
N LEU A 17 -3.83 15.71 -10.49
CA LEU A 17 -2.80 15.77 -9.44
C LEU A 17 -3.27 15.02 -8.18
N TYR A 18 -4.53 15.21 -7.77
CA TYR A 18 -5.13 14.43 -6.68
C TYR A 18 -5.17 12.94 -6.98
N ILE A 19 -5.56 12.56 -8.20
CA ILE A 19 -5.57 11.15 -8.62
C ILE A 19 -4.16 10.57 -8.55
N ASN A 20 -3.13 11.30 -8.99
CA ASN A 20 -1.74 10.86 -8.89
C ASN A 20 -1.26 10.67 -7.46
N ILE A 21 -1.65 11.55 -6.53
CA ILE A 21 -1.31 11.40 -5.10
C ILE A 21 -1.97 10.14 -4.53
N ILE A 22 -3.26 9.93 -4.81
CA ILE A 22 -4.00 8.76 -4.34
C ILE A 22 -3.40 7.48 -4.93
N LEU A 23 -3.13 7.46 -6.24
CA LEU A 23 -2.48 6.33 -6.89
C LEU A 23 -1.09 6.08 -6.33
N GLY A 24 -0.27 7.12 -6.14
CA GLY A 24 1.06 7.00 -5.55
C GLY A 24 1.03 6.42 -4.14
N GLY A 25 0.08 6.87 -3.31
CA GLY A 25 -0.15 6.32 -1.97
C GLY A 25 -0.57 4.85 -2.00
N LEU A 26 -1.52 4.49 -2.88
CA LEU A 26 -1.95 3.10 -3.09
C LEU A 26 -0.79 2.21 -3.53
N PHE A 27 -0.01 2.63 -4.54
CA PHE A 27 1.16 1.88 -5.00
C PHE A 27 2.22 1.74 -3.91
N GLY A 28 2.45 2.77 -3.10
CA GLY A 28 3.36 2.72 -1.96
C GLY A 28 2.92 1.70 -0.91
N LEU A 29 1.64 1.72 -0.53
CA LEU A 29 1.06 0.76 0.41
C LEU A 29 1.14 -0.68 -0.11
N PHE A 30 0.72 -0.91 -1.36
CA PHE A 30 0.82 -2.22 -1.99
C PHE A 30 2.26 -2.74 -1.99
N ARG A 31 3.23 -1.89 -2.36
CA ARG A 31 4.65 -2.27 -2.38
C ARG A 31 5.15 -2.62 -0.98
N GLY A 32 4.75 -1.86 0.04
CA GLY A 32 5.11 -2.13 1.43
C GLY A 32 4.58 -3.48 1.91
N ILE A 33 3.29 -3.76 1.65
CA ILE A 33 2.63 -5.01 2.01
C ILE A 33 3.33 -6.20 1.33
N ILE A 34 3.58 -6.12 0.02
CA ILE A 34 4.27 -7.17 -0.74
C ILE A 34 5.65 -7.47 -0.14
N LEU A 35 6.39 -6.44 0.26
CA LEU A 35 7.74 -6.60 0.81
C LEU A 35 7.73 -7.28 2.18
N VAL A 36 6.75 -6.95 3.03
CA VAL A 36 6.54 -7.62 4.33
C VAL A 36 6.22 -9.11 4.15
N PHE A 37 5.31 -9.45 3.22
CA PHE A 37 5.02 -10.85 2.90
C PHE A 37 6.23 -11.60 2.35
N PHE A 38 7.03 -10.94 1.51
CA PHE A 38 8.25 -11.53 0.98
C PHE A 38 9.25 -11.84 2.10
N LEU A 39 9.48 -10.90 3.02
CA LEU A 39 10.33 -11.11 4.20
C LEU A 39 9.83 -12.27 5.08
N LEU A 40 8.54 -12.30 5.38
CA LEU A 40 7.92 -13.39 6.15
C LEU A 40 8.12 -14.75 5.48
N PHE A 41 7.99 -14.82 4.16
CA PHE A 41 8.22 -16.04 3.40
C PHE A 41 9.67 -16.54 3.53
N PHE A 42 10.65 -15.64 3.47
CA PHE A 42 12.05 -16.01 3.72
C PHE A 42 12.25 -16.50 5.16
N ILE A 43 11.73 -15.78 6.15
CA ILE A 43 11.86 -16.16 7.56
C ILE A 43 11.25 -17.54 7.82
N TYR A 44 10.05 -17.80 7.28
CA TYR A 44 9.40 -19.10 7.35
C TYR A 44 10.29 -20.23 6.83
N LYS A 45 10.96 -20.00 5.70
CA LYS A 45 11.83 -21.01 5.08
C LYS A 45 13.06 -21.35 5.94
N TYR A 46 13.57 -20.40 6.72
CA TYR A 46 14.78 -20.60 7.53
C TYR A 46 14.49 -21.01 8.98
N SER A 47 13.41 -20.53 9.58
CA SER A 47 13.08 -20.81 10.98
C SER A 47 11.59 -20.70 11.24
N ASN A 48 10.95 -21.85 11.41
CA ASN A 48 9.53 -21.93 11.71
C ASN A 48 9.18 -21.35 13.10
N THR A 49 10.10 -21.47 14.08
CA THR A 49 9.89 -20.93 15.43
C THR A 49 9.91 -19.40 15.45
N ILE A 50 10.86 -18.78 14.74
CA ILE A 50 10.93 -17.31 14.63
C ILE A 50 9.72 -16.77 13.85
N TYR A 51 9.28 -17.49 12.82
CA TYR A 51 8.09 -17.15 12.05
C TYR A 51 6.82 -17.16 12.92
N LEU A 52 6.59 -18.20 13.71
CA LEU A 52 5.45 -18.29 14.62
C LEU A 52 5.47 -17.16 15.65
N ASN A 53 6.63 -16.88 16.24
CA ASN A 53 6.78 -15.77 17.20
C ASN A 53 6.46 -14.41 16.57
N LEU A 54 6.88 -14.19 15.32
CA LEU A 54 6.57 -12.96 14.58
C LEU A 54 5.08 -12.82 14.25
N ILE A 55 4.39 -13.92 13.97
CA ILE A 55 2.94 -13.92 13.74
C ILE A 55 2.17 -13.62 15.03
N GLU A 56 2.56 -14.23 16.14
CA GLU A 56 1.90 -14.05 17.43
C GLU A 56 2.07 -12.63 17.97
N GLU A 57 3.26 -12.03 17.83
CA GLU A 57 3.54 -10.68 18.31
C GLU A 57 3.02 -9.57 17.37
N SER A 58 2.75 -9.89 16.10
CA SER A 58 2.33 -8.88 15.12
C SER A 58 0.81 -8.85 14.94
N PHE A 59 0.16 -7.90 15.60
CA PHE A 59 -1.29 -7.66 15.47
C PHE A 59 -1.77 -7.57 14.01
N LEU A 60 -1.03 -6.87 13.16
CA LEU A 60 -1.40 -6.67 11.74
C LEU A 60 -1.31 -7.97 10.92
N ILE A 61 -0.34 -8.83 11.20
CA ILE A 61 -0.17 -10.13 10.53
C ILE A 61 -1.22 -11.11 11.05
N HIS A 62 -1.43 -11.14 12.37
CA HIS A 62 -2.46 -11.95 13.01
C HIS A 62 -3.85 -11.65 12.47
N LEU A 63 -4.21 -10.37 12.31
CA LEU A 63 -5.50 -9.95 11.75
C LEU A 63 -5.62 -10.35 10.26
N PHE A 64 -4.53 -10.29 9.49
CA PHE A 64 -4.52 -10.73 8.09
C PHE A 64 -4.76 -12.24 7.95
N PHE A 65 -4.14 -13.08 8.78
CA PHE A 65 -4.31 -14.54 8.74
C PHE A 65 -5.59 -15.05 9.41
N THR A 66 -6.18 -14.28 10.32
CA THR A 66 -7.41 -14.68 11.01
C THR A 66 -8.66 -14.40 10.16
N TYR A 67 -8.62 -13.35 9.34
CA TYR A 67 -9.77 -12.90 8.53
C TYR A 67 -9.69 -13.26 7.04
N PHE A 68 -8.57 -13.83 6.58
CA PHE A 68 -8.32 -14.18 5.17
C PHE A 68 -7.84 -15.62 5.06
#